data_AF-A0A182YKW0-F1
#
_entry.id   AF-A0A182YKW0-F1
#
_cell.length_a   1.000
_cell.length_b   1.000
_cell.length_c   1.000
_cell.angle_alpha   90.00
_cell.angle_beta   90.00
_cell.angle_gamma   90.00
#
_symmetry.space_group_name_H-M   'P 1'
#
loop_
_entity.id
_entity.type
_entity.pdbx_description
1 polymer ?
#
loop_
_entity_poly.entity_id
_entity_poly.type
_entity_poly.pdbx_seq_one_letter_code
_entity_poly.pdbx_strand_id
1 'polypeptide(L)'
;MELGDCLSSAHGGSIESLIDHYLGPLYPDYADHTRPMLIRQARDLLVCTFHGDLERFEGDFLRPATDIVRELRCAYQRGKGISVCLVETSDRIVK
;
A
#
# COMPACT_ATOMS: atom_id res chain seq x y z
N MET A 1 -10.77 -15.17 5.03
CA MET A 1 -9.29 -15.12 5.04
C MET A 1 -8.84 -15.75 3.75
N GLU A 2 -8.44 -14.95 2.75
CA GLU A 2 -7.54 -15.42 1.68
C GLU A 2 -6.67 -14.22 1.27
N LEU A 3 -5.45 -14.20 1.83
CA LEU A 3 -4.31 -13.41 1.39
C LEU A 3 -3.37 -14.42 0.76
N GLY A 4 -3.40 -14.51 -0.55
CA GLY A 4 -2.55 -15.40 -1.32
C GLY A 4 -3.06 -15.44 -2.73
N ASP A 5 -2.37 -14.73 -3.63
CA ASP A 5 -1.78 -15.41 -4.78
C ASP A 5 -0.93 -14.44 -5.61
N CYS A 6 0.20 -14.99 -6.05
CA CYS A 6 1.00 -14.59 -7.21
C CYS A 6 1.92 -13.36 -7.09
N LEU A 7 3.06 -13.59 -6.43
CA LEU A 7 4.33 -13.01 -6.86
C LEU A 7 4.68 -13.58 -8.26
N SER A 8 4.09 -13.05 -9.32
CA SER A 8 4.40 -13.43 -10.69
C SER A 8 5.11 -12.28 -11.42
N SER A 9 6.44 -12.39 -11.39
CA SER A 9 7.32 -12.30 -12.56
C SER A 9 6.95 -11.26 -13.62
N ALA A 10 7.72 -10.16 -13.65
CA ALA A 10 7.92 -9.29 -14.80
C ALA A 10 6.66 -8.93 -15.59
N HIS A 11 5.77 -8.13 -15.02
CA HIS A 11 4.76 -7.48 -15.84
C HIS A 11 5.42 -6.25 -16.49
N GLY A 12 5.74 -6.39 -17.78
CA GLY A 12 5.89 -5.27 -18.71
C GLY A 12 4.56 -4.51 -18.85
N GLY A 13 4.07 -3.99 -17.74
CA GLY A 13 2.84 -3.23 -17.60
C GLY A 13 3.17 -1.74 -17.59
N SER A 14 2.19 -0.94 -18.00
CA SER A 14 2.32 0.51 -17.94
C SER A 14 2.42 0.99 -16.49
N ILE A 15 2.93 2.20 -16.27
CA ILE A 15 3.05 2.77 -14.93
C ILE A 15 1.71 2.78 -14.18
N GLU A 16 0.59 2.97 -14.87
CA GLU A 16 -0.75 2.93 -14.29
C GLU A 16 -1.05 1.57 -13.67
N SER A 17 -0.71 0.48 -14.37
CA SER A 17 -0.94 -0.87 -13.86
C SER A 17 -0.11 -1.17 -12.60
N LEU A 18 1.12 -0.66 -12.53
CA LEU A 18 1.96 -0.78 -11.34
C LEU A 18 1.38 0.02 -10.17
N ILE A 19 0.94 1.26 -10.41
CA ILE A 19 0.34 2.09 -9.36
C ILE A 19 -0.99 1.51 -8.87
N ASP A 20 -1.82 1.01 -9.78
CA ASP A 20 -3.06 0.31 -9.45
C ASP A 20 -2.79 -0.93 -8.60
N HIS A 21 -1.77 -1.71 -8.95
CA HIS A 21 -1.42 -2.94 -8.25
C HIS A 21 -0.84 -2.69 -6.84
N TYR A 22 0.15 -1.81 -6.73
CA TYR A 22 0.89 -1.60 -5.48
C TYR A 22 0.20 -0.60 -4.54
N LEU A 23 -0.33 0.50 -5.07
CA LEU A 23 -0.88 1.60 -4.24
C LEU A 23 -2.41 1.56 -4.17
N GLY A 24 -3.10 1.03 -5.17
CA GLY A 24 -4.56 0.94 -5.19
C GLY A 24 -5.18 0.38 -3.90
N PRO A 25 -4.72 -0.78 -3.39
CA PRO A 25 -5.25 -1.38 -2.16
C PRO A 25 -4.92 -0.62 -0.86
N LEU A 26 -4.03 0.36 -0.91
CA LEU A 26 -3.57 1.10 0.27
C LEU A 26 -4.45 2.31 0.58
N TYR A 27 -5.15 2.86 -0.41
CA TYR A 27 -5.96 4.08 -0.27
C TYR A 27 -7.45 3.77 -0.35
N PRO A 28 -8.27 4.23 0.62
CA PRO A 28 -9.71 4.33 0.42
C PRO A 28 -10.00 5.35 -0.70
N ASP A 29 -11.08 5.15 -1.46
CA ASP A 29 -11.51 6.04 -2.55
C ASP A 29 -10.42 6.29 -3.61
N TYR A 30 -9.66 5.23 -3.93
CA TYR A 30 -8.56 5.27 -4.88
C TYR A 30 -8.95 5.82 -6.26
N ALA A 31 -10.10 5.39 -6.80
CA ALA A 31 -10.46 5.60 -8.20
C ALA A 31 -10.76 7.07 -8.56
N ASP A 32 -11.40 7.84 -7.69
CA ASP A 32 -12.01 9.12 -8.05
C ASP A 32 -11.00 10.28 -8.07
N HIS A 33 -10.12 10.36 -7.06
CA HIS A 33 -9.24 11.53 -6.87
C HIS A 33 -7.78 11.15 -6.64
N THR A 34 -7.53 10.04 -5.97
CA THR A 34 -6.20 9.63 -5.56
C THR A 34 -5.39 9.07 -6.74
N ARG A 35 -6.01 8.23 -7.57
CA ARG A 35 -5.36 7.57 -8.72
C ARG A 35 -4.73 8.56 -9.71
N PRO A 36 -5.42 9.60 -10.22
CA PRO A 36 -4.81 10.55 -11.16
C PRO A 36 -3.59 11.27 -10.58
N MET A 37 -3.64 11.62 -9.29
CA MET A 37 -2.51 12.27 -8.62
C MET A 37 -1.32 11.33 -8.49
N LEU A 38 -1.54 10.08 -8.03
CA LEU A 38 -0.48 9.09 -7.87
C LEU A 38 0.17 8.74 -9.21
N ILE A 39 -0.61 8.57 -10.28
CA ILE A 39 -0.06 8.31 -11.62
C ILE A 39 0.83 9.46 -12.08
N ARG A 40 0.39 10.72 -11.87
CA ARG A 40 1.19 11.89 -12.25
C ARG A 40 2.52 11.93 -11.49
N GLN A 41 2.47 11.77 -10.17
CA GLN A 41 3.67 11.78 -9.34
C GLN A 41 4.61 10.62 -9.66
N ALA A 42 4.06 9.43 -9.90
CA ALA A 42 4.83 8.26 -10.29
C ALA A 42 5.53 8.49 -11.64
N ARG A 43 4.85 9.10 -12.61
CA ARG A 43 5.45 9.43 -13.92
C ARG A 43 6.61 10.40 -13.77
N ASP A 44 6.41 11.46 -12.99
CA ASP A 44 7.46 12.45 -12.71
C ASP A 44 8.67 11.77 -12.04
N LEU A 45 8.43 10.90 -11.05
CA LEU A 45 9.48 10.16 -10.35
C LEU A 45 10.20 9.17 -11.28
N LEU A 46 9.44 8.40 -12.07
CA LEU A 46 9.96 7.44 -13.05
C LEU A 46 10.88 8.12 -14.06
N VAL A 47 10.50 9.28 -14.59
CA VAL A 47 11.30 10.01 -15.59
C VAL A 47 12.51 10.68 -14.94
N CYS A 48 12.30 11.41 -13.83
CA CYS A 48 13.34 12.27 -13.26
C CYS A 48 14.39 11.51 -12.44
N THR A 49 14.02 10.38 -11.83
CA THR A 49 14.92 9.62 -10.94
C THR A 49 15.32 8.27 -11.51
N PHE A 50 14.39 7.58 -12.17
CA PHE A 50 14.61 6.24 -12.72
C PHE A 50 14.83 6.25 -14.24
N HIS A 51 14.87 7.43 -14.87
CA HIS A 51 15.15 7.61 -16.29
C HIS A 51 14.25 6.78 -17.24
N GLY A 52 13.01 6.51 -16.82
CA GLY A 52 12.06 5.70 -17.59
C GLY A 52 12.17 4.19 -17.38
N ASP A 53 13.10 3.72 -16.54
CA ASP A 53 13.27 2.30 -16.23
C ASP A 53 12.18 1.82 -15.25
N LEU A 54 11.16 1.16 -15.82
CA LEU A 54 10.03 0.63 -15.06
C LEU A 54 10.42 -0.54 -14.15
N GLU A 55 11.37 -1.38 -14.56
CA GLU A 55 11.79 -2.55 -13.77
C GLU A 55 12.51 -2.08 -12.50
N ARG A 56 13.42 -1.11 -12.66
CA ARG A 56 14.12 -0.50 -11.53
C ARG A 56 13.17 0.31 -10.66
N PHE A 57 12.22 1.03 -11.23
CA PHE A 57 11.20 1.75 -10.45
C PHE A 57 10.34 0.79 -9.61
N GLU A 58 9.93 -0.35 -10.18
CA GLU A 58 9.18 -1.35 -9.43
C GLU A 58 10.02 -1.96 -8.30
N GLY A 59 11.23 -2.41 -8.63
CA GLY A 59 12.11 -3.12 -7.71
C GLY A 59 12.67 -2.26 -6.58
N ASP A 60 13.14 -1.06 -6.91
CA ASP A 60 13.85 -0.20 -5.96
C ASP A 60 12.91 0.76 -5.20
N PHE A 61 11.71 1.02 -5.72
CA PHE A 61 10.77 1.99 -5.13
C PHE A 61 9.43 1.37 -4.73
N LEU A 62 8.65 0.84 -5.69
CA LEU A 62 7.27 0.42 -5.40
C LEU A 62 7.19 -0.76 -4.43
N ARG A 63 8.02 -1.79 -4.62
CA ARG A 63 8.04 -2.97 -3.73
C ARG A 63 8.46 -2.58 -2.30
N PRO A 64 9.62 -1.93 -2.06
CA PRO A 64 9.99 -1.51 -0.72
C PRO A 64 8.96 -0.59 -0.06
N ALA A 65 8.42 0.38 -0.80
CA ALA A 65 7.41 1.29 -0.25
C ALA A 65 6.14 0.55 0.19
N THR A 66 5.67 -0.39 -0.63
CA THR A 66 4.47 -1.17 -0.33
C THR A 66 4.68 -2.08 0.88
N ASP A 67 5.85 -2.72 0.98
CA ASP A 67 6.18 -3.59 2.11
C ASP A 67 6.18 -2.80 3.44
N ILE A 68 6.77 -1.60 3.46
CA ILE A 68 6.76 -0.72 4.63
C ILE A 68 5.32 -0.37 5.04
N VAL A 69 4.46 0.02 4.09
CA VAL A 69 3.06 0.39 4.41
C VAL A 69 2.28 -0.82 4.91
N ARG A 70 2.49 -2.01 4.34
CA ARG A 70 1.84 -3.24 4.80
C ARG A 70 2.28 -3.61 6.20
N GLU A 71 3.57 -3.53 6.48
CA GLU A 71 4.11 -3.77 7.82
C GLU A 71 3.52 -2.79 8.83
N LEU A 72 3.50 -1.50 8.51
CA LEU A 72 2.92 -0.46 9.36
C LEU A 72 1.44 -0.72 9.64
N ARG A 73 0.67 -1.11 8.63
CA ARG A 73 -0.75 -1.46 8.78
C ARG A 73 -0.93 -2.68 9.69
N CYS A 74 -0.11 -3.71 9.50
CA CYS A 74 -0.13 -4.90 10.36
C CYS A 74 0.27 -4.57 11.81
N ALA A 75 1.29 -3.75 12.03
CA ALA A 75 1.70 -3.31 13.36
C ALA A 75 0.60 -2.48 14.05
N TYR A 76 -0.03 -1.57 13.31
CA TYR A 76 -1.12 -0.74 13.82
C TYR A 76 -2.37 -1.57 14.16
N GLN A 77 -2.70 -2.57 13.34
CA GLN A 77 -3.79 -3.51 13.63
C GLN A 77 -3.49 -4.38 14.87
N ARG A 78 -2.24 -4.81 15.06
CA ARG A 78 -1.81 -5.52 16.28
C ARG A 78 -1.90 -4.62 17.51
N GLY A 79 -1.50 -3.36 17.42
CA GLY A 79 -1.62 -2.37 18.49
C GLY A 79 -3.07 -2.02 18.86
N LYS A 80 -3.98 -2.01 17.88
CA LYS A 80 -5.44 -1.88 18.12
C LYS A 80 -6.02 -3.05 18.92
N GLY A 81 -5.41 -4.23 18.86
CA GLY A 81 -5.76 -5.37 19.71
C GLY A 81 -5.50 -5.16 21.20
N ILE A 82 -4.71 -4.16 21.59
CA ILE A 82 -4.43 -3.84 23.00
C ILE A 82 -5.27 -2.64 23.46
N SER A 83 -5.57 -1.69 22.57
CA SER A 83 -6.40 -0.52 22.90
C SER A 83 -7.88 -0.86 23.04
N VAL A 84 -8.43 -1.82 22.28
CA VAL A 84 -9.85 -2.19 22.43
C VAL A 84 -10.10 -2.97 23.72
N CYS A 85 -9.16 -3.81 24.16
CA CYS A 85 -9.31 -4.53 25.42
C CYS A 85 -9.24 -3.63 26.67
N LEU A 86 -8.58 -2.47 26.60
CA LEU A 86 -8.56 -1.50 27.71
C LEU A 86 -9.82 -0.63 27.76
N VAL A 87 -10.46 -0.35 26.62
CA VAL A 87 -11.74 0.37 26.61
C VAL A 87 -12.90 -0.56 26.98
N GLU A 88 -12.88 -1.83 26.56
CA GLU A 88 -13.94 -2.80 26.92
C GLU A 88 -13.87 -3.33 28.36
N THR A 89 -12.75 -3.16 29.07
CA THR A 89 -12.69 -3.52 30.51
C THR A 89 -13.37 -2.46 31.40
N SER A 90 -13.56 -1.23 30.91
CA SER A 90 -14.23 -0.17 31.67
C SER A 90 -15.76 -0.32 31.72
N ASP A 91 -16.36 -1.04 30.77
CA ASP A 91 -17.82 -1.25 30.70
C ASP A 91 -18.32 -2.43 31.55
N ARG A 92 -17.43 -3.27 32.11
CA ARG A 92 -17.81 -4.45 32.92
C ARG A 92 -17.64 -4.29 34.43
N ILE A 93 -17.25 -3.11 34.92
CA ILE A 93 -17.11 -2.83 36.37
C ILE A 93 -18.33 -2.10 36.95
N VAL A 94 -19.25 -1.62 36.10
CA VAL A 94 -20.54 -1.04 36.55
C VAL A 94 -21.69 -1.99 36.20
N LYS A 95 -21.73 -3.15 36.88
CA LYS A 95 -22.98 -3.90 37.08
C LYS A 95 -22.92 -4.74 38.34
#